data_AF-A0A358Y0A9-F1
#
_entry.id   AF-A0A358Y0A9-F1
#
_cell.length_a   1.000
_cell.length_b   1.000
_cell.length_c   1.000
_cell.angle_alpha   90.00
_cell.angle_beta   90.00
_cell.angle_gamma   90.00
#
_symmetry.space_group_name_H-M   'P 1'
#
loop_
_entity.id
_entity.type
_entity.pdbx_description
1 polymer ?
#
loop_
_entity_poly.entity_id
_entity_poly.type
_entity_poly.pdbx_seq_one_letter_code
_entity_poly.pdbx_strand_id
1 'polypeptide(L)'
;MQKINASPLVSLSAQIDERDLLNLADDGVQLIICNRPDGESANQPSFNVIKKAALELGIEAVSIAFKSGEMDLHHIESFTRLLNTGKKTHAYCRTGNRSFCLYAAFHASTGKPEKEITALSKEIGYDITQYITPYYSGGHNPLERFETE
;
A
#
# COMPACT_ATOMS: atom_id res chain seq x y z
N MET A 1 12.07 10.32 4.62
CA MET A 1 12.03 8.84 4.49
C MET A 1 12.69 8.35 3.18
N GLN A 2 13.01 7.05 3.07
CA GLN A 2 13.32 6.40 1.76
C GLN A 2 12.01 6.02 1.08
N LYS A 3 11.68 6.71 -0.02
CA LYS A 3 10.46 6.50 -0.80
C LYS A 3 10.70 5.53 -1.95
N ILE A 4 9.84 4.54 -2.10
CA ILE A 4 9.81 3.59 -3.22
C ILE A 4 8.71 4.06 -4.18
N ASN A 5 9.04 4.38 -5.43
CA ASN A 5 8.04 4.74 -6.43
C ASN A 5 7.60 3.47 -7.15
N ALA A 6 6.39 2.98 -6.84
CA ALA A 6 5.86 1.76 -7.40
C ALA A 6 5.16 1.99 -8.75
N SER A 7 4.60 3.18 -8.94
CA SER A 7 4.10 3.69 -10.22
C SER A 7 4.09 5.23 -10.22
N PRO A 8 3.71 5.90 -11.33
CA PRO A 8 3.54 7.36 -11.33
C PRO A 8 2.56 7.90 -10.26
N LEU A 9 1.56 7.10 -9.88
CA LEU A 9 0.53 7.48 -8.91
C LEU A 9 0.70 6.84 -7.53
N VAL A 10 1.55 5.82 -7.38
CA VAL A 10 1.68 5.08 -6.13
C VAL A 10 3.12 5.07 -5.67
N SER A 11 3.33 5.54 -4.44
CA SER A 11 4.61 5.45 -3.74
C SER A 11 4.45 4.76 -2.39
N LEU A 12 5.53 4.17 -1.89
CA LEU A 12 5.53 3.36 -0.67
C LEU A 12 6.72 3.73 0.22
N SER A 13 6.64 3.46 1.51
CA SER A 13 7.77 3.64 2.43
C SER A 13 7.64 2.85 3.75
N ALA A 14 8.70 2.90 4.55
CA ALA A 14 8.67 2.55 5.96
C ALA A 14 7.85 3.56 6.78
N GLN A 15 7.89 3.48 8.11
CA GLN A 15 7.13 4.39 8.96
C GLN A 15 7.42 5.85 8.62
N ILE A 16 6.36 6.63 8.39
CA ILE A 16 6.43 8.07 8.19
C ILE A 16 6.20 8.83 9.49
N ASP A 17 6.65 10.08 9.53
CA ASP A 17 6.30 11.05 10.55
C ASP A 17 5.59 12.28 9.95
N GLU A 18 5.28 13.27 10.79
CA GLU A 18 4.62 14.51 10.36
C GLU A 18 5.45 15.34 9.38
N ARG A 19 6.78 15.25 9.42
CA ARG A 19 7.67 16.00 8.50
C ARG A 19 7.68 15.39 7.11
N ASP A 20 7.58 14.06 7.03
CA ASP A 20 7.42 13.38 5.74
C ASP A 20 6.12 13.80 5.04
N LEU A 21 5.06 14.14 5.78
CA LEU A 21 3.78 14.58 5.21
C LEU A 21 3.90 15.88 4.40
N LEU A 22 4.77 16.80 4.80
CA LEU A 22 5.03 18.03 4.04
C LEU A 22 5.60 17.71 2.66
N ASN A 23 6.61 16.83 2.60
CA ASN A 23 7.18 16.39 1.34
C ASN A 23 6.16 15.64 0.47
N LEU A 24 5.27 14.86 1.10
CA LEU A 24 4.19 14.17 0.39
C LEU A 24 3.16 15.15 -0.17
N ALA A 25 2.82 16.21 0.57
CA ALA A 25 1.95 17.28 0.09
C ALA A 25 2.56 18.00 -1.12
N ASP A 26 3.85 18.34 -1.05
CA ASP A 26 4.60 18.98 -2.14
C ASP A 26 4.69 18.07 -3.38
N ASP A 27 4.81 16.77 -3.18
CA ASP A 27 4.73 15.77 -4.24
C ASP A 27 3.31 15.63 -4.83
N GLY A 28 2.31 16.31 -4.28
CA GLY A 28 0.92 16.25 -4.71
C GLY A 28 0.20 14.96 -4.32
N VAL A 29 0.64 14.29 -3.25
CA VAL A 29 -0.08 13.15 -2.67
C VAL A 29 -1.43 13.61 -2.15
N GLN A 30 -2.48 12.87 -2.50
CA GLN A 30 -3.86 13.17 -2.15
C GLN A 30 -4.42 12.15 -1.14
N LEU A 31 -3.82 10.96 -1.06
CA LEU A 31 -4.23 9.88 -0.17
C LEU A 31 -3.02 9.22 0.50
N ILE A 32 -3.11 9.00 1.80
CA ILE A 32 -2.18 8.18 2.57
C ILE A 32 -2.88 6.93 3.09
N ILE A 33 -2.22 5.78 2.95
CA ILE A 33 -2.71 4.50 3.45
C ILE A 33 -1.74 3.94 4.48
N CYS A 34 -2.21 3.75 5.72
CA CYS A 34 -1.44 3.09 6.78
C CYS A 34 -1.78 1.60 6.85
N ASN A 35 -0.80 0.76 6.55
CA ASN A 35 -0.89 -0.71 6.65
C ASN A 35 -0.17 -1.25 7.90
N ARG A 36 -0.08 -0.43 8.95
CA ARG A 36 0.57 -0.76 10.23
C ARG A 36 -0.40 -0.56 11.39
N PRO A 37 -0.77 -1.62 12.13
CA PRO A 37 -1.49 -1.49 13.39
C PRO A 37 -0.78 -0.58 14.38
N ASP A 38 -1.53 0.21 15.13
CA ASP A 38 -1.00 1.00 16.23
C ASP A 38 -0.42 0.10 17.34
N GLY A 39 0.64 0.58 18.00
CA GLY A 39 1.25 -0.12 19.13
C GLY A 39 2.24 -1.24 18.77
N GLU A 40 2.70 -1.35 17.52
CA GLU A 40 3.77 -2.31 17.17
C GLU A 40 5.16 -1.93 17.75
N SER A 41 5.36 -0.66 18.13
CA SER A 41 6.61 -0.18 18.75
C SER A 41 6.34 1.01 19.65
N ALA A 42 7.14 1.18 20.71
CA ALA A 42 7.05 2.31 21.63
C ALA A 42 7.24 3.67 20.94
N ASN A 43 8.05 3.71 19.87
CA ASN A 43 8.35 4.94 19.12
C ASN A 43 7.45 5.11 17.89
N GLN A 44 6.35 4.37 17.80
CA GLN A 44 5.41 4.48 16.68
C GLN A 44 4.48 5.69 16.87
N PRO A 45 4.45 6.64 15.92
CA PRO A 45 3.36 7.61 15.86
C PRO A 45 2.04 6.86 15.64
N SER A 46 1.02 7.16 16.44
CA SER A 46 -0.31 6.58 16.20
C SER A 46 -0.84 7.02 14.84
N PHE A 47 -1.63 6.16 14.19
CA PHE A 47 -2.28 6.52 12.93
C PHE A 47 -3.14 7.77 13.08
N ASN A 48 -3.78 7.98 14.23
CA ASN A 48 -4.60 9.17 14.49
C ASN A 48 -3.77 10.48 14.47
N VAL A 49 -2.52 10.44 14.94
CA VAL A 49 -1.60 11.59 14.87
C VAL A 49 -1.26 11.90 13.40
N ILE A 50 -0.84 10.88 12.64
CA ILE A 50 -0.54 11.03 11.22
C ILE A 50 -1.77 11.50 10.42
N LYS A 51 -2.95 10.95 10.72
CA LYS A 51 -4.22 11.31 10.07
C LYS A 51 -4.56 12.78 10.28
N LYS A 52 -4.44 13.30 11.51
CA LYS A 52 -4.72 14.71 11.80
C LYS A 52 -3.78 15.64 11.02
N ALA A 53 -2.48 15.37 11.08
CA ALA A 53 -1.48 16.16 10.35
C ALA A 53 -1.68 16.08 8.82
N ALA A 54 -2.05 14.92 8.28
CA ALA A 54 -2.34 14.76 6.86
C ALA A 54 -3.56 15.60 6.43
N LEU A 55 -4.63 15.61 7.25
CA LEU A 55 -5.84 16.38 6.97
C LEU A 55 -5.58 17.90 6.96
N GLU A 56 -4.70 18.40 7.84
CA GLU A 56 -4.28 19.81 7.84
C GLU A 56 -3.59 20.23 6.54
N LEU A 57 -2.97 19.27 5.84
CA LEU A 57 -2.33 19.45 4.53
C LEU A 57 -3.26 19.12 3.35
N GLY A 58 -4.55 18.85 3.61
CA GLY A 58 -5.52 18.47 2.57
C GLY A 58 -5.33 17.05 2.02
N ILE A 59 -4.59 16.20 2.72
CA ILE A 59 -4.35 14.80 2.36
C ILE A 59 -5.35 13.91 3.09
N GLU A 60 -6.09 13.08 2.35
CA GLU A 60 -6.93 12.05 2.95
C GLU A 60 -6.06 10.96 3.58
N ALA A 61 -6.47 10.41 4.73
CA ALA A 61 -5.74 9.33 5.38
C ALA A 61 -6.67 8.19 5.80
N VAL A 62 -6.34 6.99 5.35
CA VAL A 62 -7.08 5.74 5.59
C VAL A 62 -6.13 4.69 6.18
N SER A 63 -6.65 3.80 7.03
CA SER A 63 -5.89 2.66 7.56
C SER A 63 -6.49 1.35 7.08
N ILE A 64 -5.63 0.47 6.57
CA ILE A 64 -5.89 -0.93 6.24
C ILE A 64 -4.86 -1.74 7.05
N ALA A 65 -4.90 -1.61 8.37
CA ALA A 65 -3.87 -2.14 9.25
C ALA A 65 -4.02 -3.65 9.50
N PHE A 66 -2.95 -4.40 9.29
CA PHE A 66 -2.84 -5.84 9.60
C PHE A 66 -1.42 -6.19 10.02
N LYS A 67 -1.24 -7.29 10.77
CA LYS A 67 0.11 -7.74 11.16
C LYS A 67 0.80 -8.45 10.01
N SER A 68 2.12 -8.55 10.09
CA SER A 68 2.90 -9.29 9.10
C SER A 68 2.43 -10.75 9.01
N GLY A 69 2.16 -11.22 7.79
CA GLY A 69 1.66 -12.58 7.55
C GLY A 69 0.13 -12.74 7.67
N GLU A 70 -0.61 -11.70 8.06
CA GLU A 70 -2.07 -11.72 8.19
C GLU A 70 -2.79 -11.02 7.02
N MET A 71 -2.12 -10.84 5.87
CA MET A 71 -2.76 -10.24 4.70
C MET A 71 -3.83 -11.19 4.13
N ASP A 72 -5.02 -10.67 3.87
CA ASP A 72 -6.14 -11.42 3.31
C ASP A 72 -6.81 -10.67 2.13
N LEU A 73 -7.88 -11.25 1.59
CA LEU A 73 -8.62 -10.70 0.45
C LEU A 73 -9.30 -9.37 0.76
N HIS A 74 -9.78 -9.14 1.99
CA HIS A 74 -10.41 -7.88 2.37
C HIS A 74 -9.41 -6.72 2.39
N HIS A 75 -8.16 -6.99 2.81
CA HIS A 75 -7.11 -5.98 2.73
C HIS A 75 -6.79 -5.61 1.28
N ILE A 76 -6.70 -6.61 0.39
CA ILE A 76 -6.45 -6.40 -1.04
C ILE A 76 -7.60 -5.60 -1.66
N GLU A 77 -8.85 -6.01 -1.42
CA GLU A 77 -10.04 -5.34 -1.93
C GLU A 77 -10.10 -3.87 -1.46
N SER A 78 -9.90 -3.63 -0.17
CA SER A 78 -9.88 -2.27 0.40
C SER A 78 -8.81 -1.40 -0.25
N PHE A 79 -7.61 -1.95 -0.44
CA PHE A 79 -6.50 -1.23 -1.06
C PHE A 79 -6.78 -0.95 -2.55
N THR A 80 -7.30 -1.93 -3.28
CA THR A 80 -7.70 -1.81 -4.69
C THR A 80 -8.78 -0.75 -4.87
N ARG A 81 -9.82 -0.75 -4.03
CA ARG A 81 -10.88 0.27 -4.06
C ARG A 81 -10.32 1.69 -3.89
N LEU A 82 -9.37 1.88 -2.96
CA LEU A 82 -8.72 3.16 -2.76
C LEU A 82 -7.86 3.59 -3.95
N LEU A 83 -7.07 2.67 -4.53
CA LEU A 83 -6.22 2.99 -5.69
C LEU A 83 -7.05 3.26 -6.96
N ASN A 84 -8.19 2.60 -7.13
CA ASN A 84 -9.11 2.83 -8.25
C ASN A 84 -9.76 4.23 -8.23
N THR A 85 -9.65 4.99 -7.12
CA THR A 85 -10.06 6.40 -7.09
C THR A 85 -9.19 7.29 -7.99
N GLY A 86 -8.01 6.81 -8.43
CA GLY A 86 -7.07 7.57 -9.25
C GLY A 86 -6.26 8.63 -8.49
N LYS A 87 -6.43 8.73 -7.17
CA LYS A 87 -5.68 9.66 -6.31
C LYS A 87 -4.20 9.29 -6.28
N LYS A 88 -3.31 10.30 -6.33
CA LYS A 88 -1.89 10.08 -6.05
C LYS A 88 -1.74 9.63 -4.60
N THR A 89 -1.25 8.41 -4.41
CA THR A 89 -1.33 7.68 -3.14
C THR A 89 0.06 7.36 -2.59
N HIS A 90 0.23 7.54 -1.28
CA HIS A 90 1.38 7.05 -0.54
C HIS A 90 0.95 6.00 0.50
N ALA A 91 1.48 4.79 0.43
CA ALA A 91 1.17 3.75 1.41
C ALA A 91 2.39 3.35 2.25
N TYR A 92 2.24 3.26 3.55
CA TYR A 92 3.34 2.97 4.46
C TYR A 92 2.99 1.88 5.47
N CYS A 93 4.01 1.24 6.01
CA CYS A 93 3.85 0.38 7.17
C CYS A 93 5.08 0.51 8.09
N ARG A 94 5.50 -0.55 8.79
CA ARG A 94 6.74 -0.51 9.57
C ARG A 94 7.98 -0.39 8.68
N THR A 95 8.11 -1.26 7.68
CA THR A 95 9.30 -1.37 6.82
C THR A 95 9.03 -1.10 5.34
N GLY A 96 7.76 -0.99 4.93
CA GLY A 96 7.33 -0.89 3.52
C GLY A 96 6.80 -2.21 2.94
N ASN A 97 7.18 -3.36 3.50
CA ASN A 97 6.86 -4.68 2.91
C ASN A 97 5.35 -4.95 2.77
N ARG A 98 4.54 -4.69 3.81
CA ARG A 98 3.07 -4.92 3.75
C ARG A 98 2.40 -4.10 2.65
N SER A 99 2.77 -2.83 2.54
CA SER A 99 2.24 -1.94 1.50
C SER A 99 2.68 -2.38 0.10
N PHE A 100 3.90 -2.91 -0.03
CA PHE A 100 4.36 -3.47 -1.29
C PHE A 100 3.63 -4.75 -1.67
N CYS A 101 3.36 -5.65 -0.70
CA CYS A 101 2.58 -6.87 -0.94
C CYS A 101 1.16 -6.55 -1.43
N LEU A 102 0.49 -5.57 -0.81
CA LEU A 102 -0.82 -5.08 -1.26
C LEU A 102 -0.75 -4.45 -2.66
N TYR A 103 0.26 -3.61 -2.92
CA TYR A 103 0.46 -3.04 -4.24
C TYR A 103 0.72 -4.11 -5.30
N ALA A 104 1.48 -5.15 -4.98
CA ALA A 104 1.77 -6.25 -5.89
C ALA A 104 0.51 -7.05 -6.23
N ALA A 105 -0.33 -7.35 -5.23
CA ALA A 105 -1.62 -8.01 -5.44
C ALA A 105 -2.56 -7.15 -6.31
N PHE A 106 -2.62 -5.83 -6.07
CA PHE A 106 -3.37 -4.89 -6.91
C PHE A 106 -2.82 -4.84 -8.36
N HIS A 107 -1.49 -4.73 -8.53
CA HIS A 107 -0.88 -4.70 -9.86
C HIS A 107 -1.23 -5.98 -10.64
N ALA A 108 -1.10 -7.15 -10.00
CA ALA A 108 -1.47 -8.43 -10.57
C ALA A 108 -2.97 -8.53 -10.89
N SER A 109 -3.85 -8.04 -10.01
CA SER A 109 -5.30 -8.05 -10.21
C SER A 109 -5.75 -7.18 -11.38
N THR A 110 -4.94 -6.19 -11.79
CA THR A 110 -5.20 -5.36 -12.98
C THR A 110 -4.74 -6.01 -14.30
N GLY A 111 -4.24 -7.25 -14.26
CA GLY A 111 -3.78 -7.98 -15.44
C GLY A 111 -2.46 -7.48 -16.02
N LYS A 112 -1.71 -6.65 -15.28
CA LYS A 112 -0.41 -6.15 -15.71
C LYS A 112 0.65 -7.27 -15.69
N PRO A 113 1.72 -7.15 -16.49
CA PRO A 113 2.73 -8.20 -16.61
C PRO A 113 3.47 -8.48 -15.29
N GLU A 114 3.57 -9.76 -14.91
CA GLU A 114 4.30 -10.22 -13.72
C GLU A 114 5.74 -9.69 -13.63
N LYS A 115 6.42 -9.60 -14.77
CA LYS A 115 7.80 -9.10 -14.87
C LYS A 115 8.00 -7.69 -14.31
N GLU A 116 6.97 -6.83 -14.38
CA GLU A 116 7.07 -5.44 -13.90
C GLU A 116 7.17 -5.40 -12.38
N ILE A 117 6.28 -6.12 -11.70
CA ILE A 117 6.23 -6.13 -10.24
C ILE A 117 7.37 -6.98 -9.64
N THR A 118 7.75 -8.09 -10.28
CA THR A 118 8.85 -8.94 -9.82
C THR A 118 10.22 -8.29 -9.98
N ALA A 119 10.44 -7.46 -11.02
CA ALA A 119 11.65 -6.67 -11.15
C ALA A 119 11.80 -5.67 -9.99
N LEU A 120 10.73 -4.93 -9.67
CA LEU A 120 10.71 -4.00 -8.55
C LEU A 120 10.88 -4.73 -7.20
N SER A 121 10.23 -5.89 -7.03
CA SER A 121 10.36 -6.74 -5.84
C SER A 121 11.80 -7.16 -5.58
N LYS A 122 12.53 -7.54 -6.65
CA LYS A 122 13.93 -7.94 -6.58
C LYS A 122 14.85 -6.77 -6.21
N GLU A 123 14.58 -5.57 -6.74
CA GLU A 123 15.34 -4.37 -6.42
C GLU A 123 15.25 -4.00 -4.94
N ILE A 124 14.04 -4.05 -4.37
CA ILE A 124 13.80 -3.65 -2.98
C ILE A 124 13.96 -4.80 -1.96
N GLY A 125 14.12 -6.03 -2.43
CA GLY A 125 14.38 -7.22 -1.61
C GLY A 125 13.15 -7.74 -0.84
N TYR A 126 11.94 -7.50 -1.34
CA TYR A 126 10.71 -8.05 -0.77
C TYR A 126 10.27 -9.30 -1.52
N ASP A 127 9.69 -10.26 -0.80
CA ASP A 127 9.09 -11.45 -1.39
C ASP A 127 7.58 -11.27 -1.50
N ILE A 128 7.08 -11.32 -2.74
CA ILE A 128 5.68 -11.17 -3.10
C ILE A 128 5.07 -12.43 -3.71
N THR A 129 5.84 -13.51 -3.86
CA THR A 129 5.44 -14.66 -4.68
C THR A 129 4.05 -15.17 -4.28
N GLN A 130 3.83 -15.46 -2.99
CA GLN A 130 2.55 -15.95 -2.50
C GLN A 130 1.35 -15.03 -2.78
N TYR A 131 1.57 -13.73 -2.94
CA TYR A 131 0.53 -12.73 -3.13
C TYR A 131 0.19 -12.46 -4.59
N ILE A 132 1.07 -12.85 -5.52
CA ILE A 132 0.84 -12.66 -6.96
C ILE A 132 0.59 -13.98 -7.70
N THR A 133 1.07 -15.12 -7.17
CA THR A 133 0.93 -16.44 -7.80
C THR A 133 -0.50 -16.76 -8.23
N PRO A 134 -1.57 -16.52 -7.42
CA PRO A 134 -2.94 -16.83 -7.83
C PRO A 134 -3.39 -16.15 -9.13
N TYR A 135 -2.91 -14.93 -9.38
CA TYR A 135 -3.32 -14.13 -10.53
C TYR A 135 -2.67 -14.60 -11.84
N TYR A 136 -1.47 -15.19 -11.77
CA TYR A 136 -0.71 -15.63 -12.94
C TYR A 136 -0.79 -17.15 -13.17
N SER A 137 -1.11 -17.93 -12.14
CA SER A 137 -1.25 -19.38 -12.22
C SER A 137 -2.70 -19.78 -12.46
N GLY A 138 -3.06 -20.06 -13.71
CA GLY A 138 -4.38 -20.62 -14.06
C GLY A 138 -5.51 -19.61 -14.29
N GLY A 139 -5.19 -18.32 -14.36
CA GLY A 139 -6.11 -17.27 -14.85
C GLY A 139 -7.27 -16.93 -13.91
N HIS A 140 -7.16 -17.20 -12.62
CA HIS A 140 -8.20 -16.88 -11.64
C HIS A 140 -7.81 -15.65 -10.82
N ASN A 141 -8.51 -14.54 -10.99
CA ASN A 141 -8.35 -13.38 -10.12
C ASN A 141 -9.20 -13.58 -8.85
N PRO A 142 -8.59 -13.71 -7.65
CA PRO A 142 -9.33 -13.92 -6.41
C PRO A 142 -10.36 -12.81 -6.08
N LEU A 143 -10.21 -11.61 -6.66
CA LEU A 143 -11.15 -10.49 -6.49
C LEU A 143 -12.42 -10.64 -7.33
N GLU A 144 -12.41 -11.41 -8.42
CA GLU A 144 -13.62 -11.62 -9.27
C GLU A 144 -14.73 -12.38 -8.53
N ARG A 145 -14.38 -13.15 -7.48
CA ARG A 145 -15.36 -13.88 -6.65
C ARG A 145 -16.20 -12.97 -5.73
N PHE A 146 -15.84 -11.70 -5.58
CA PHE A 146 -16.50 -10.76 -4.68
C PHE A 146 -17.35 -9.71 -5.40
N GLU A 147 -17.40 -9.73 -6.74
CA GLU A 147 -18.22 -8.79 -7.52
C GLU A 147 -19.71 -9.20 -7.61
N THR A 148 -20.11 -10.32 -6.98
CA THR A 148 -21.51 -10.78 -6.95
C THR A 148 -22.13 -10.66 -5.56
N GLU A 149 -22.37 -9.44 -5.08
CA GLU A 149 -23.37 -9.15 -4.03
C GLU A 149 -24.10 -7.84 -4.30
#